data_AF-A0A0M1M6W0-F1
#
_entry.id   AF-A0A0M1M6W0-F1
#
_cell.length_a   1.000
_cell.length_b   1.000
_cell.length_c   1.000
_cell.angle_alpha   90.00
_cell.angle_beta   90.00
_cell.angle_gamma   90.00
#
_symmetry.space_group_name_H-M   'P 1'
#
loop_
_entity.id
_entity.type
_entity.pdbx_description
1 polymer ?
#
loop_
_entity_poly.entity_id
_entity_poly.type
_entity_poly.pdbx_seq_one_letter_code
_entity_poly.pdbx_strand_id
1 'polypeptide(L)'
;MNLLALIFNILIPIIMIFMGFLYKCNLYKKIDKTLDLIIPIAMIFSGFSDDKKISLSKGTSTLASANKKCSLIWSISGVCTLLLTIILLILNKSDIYDTSVILLEVEFFILVAIFITVEYVLKRKLYKKIY
;
A
#
# COMPACT_ATOMS: atom_id res chain seq x y z
N MET A 1 21.66 6.02 -16.86
CA MET A 1 20.41 5.44 -17.37
C MET A 1 19.71 4.73 -16.20
N ASN A 2 18.69 5.33 -15.59
CA ASN A 2 18.07 4.83 -14.35
C ASN A 2 17.00 3.77 -14.63
N LEU A 3 17.45 2.59 -15.05
CA LEU A 3 16.60 1.42 -15.30
C LEU A 3 15.90 0.94 -14.01
N LEU A 4 16.51 1.20 -12.85
CA LEU A 4 15.93 0.94 -11.53
C LEU A 4 14.58 1.62 -11.33
N ALA A 5 14.43 2.90 -11.72
CA ALA A 5 13.19 3.64 -11.53
C ALA A 5 12.03 2.99 -12.29
N LEU A 6 12.29 2.54 -13.53
CA LEU A 6 11.29 1.82 -14.33
C LEU A 6 10.87 0.49 -13.72
N ILE A 7 11.83 -0.24 -13.12
CA ILE A 7 11.52 -1.49 -12.41
C ILE A 7 10.60 -1.21 -11.22
N PHE A 8 10.93 -0.19 -10.41
CA PHE A 8 10.11 0.17 -9.26
C PHE A 8 8.72 0.66 -9.63
N ASN A 9 8.59 1.42 -10.73
CA ASN A 9 7.30 1.89 -11.25
C ASN A 9 6.31 0.76 -11.59
N ILE A 10 6.83 -0.45 -11.84
CA ILE A 10 5.99 -1.64 -12.06
C ILE A 10 5.85 -2.43 -10.76
N LEU A 11 6.94 -2.54 -10.00
CA LEU A 11 6.99 -3.35 -8.79
C LEU A 11 6.09 -2.81 -7.68
N ILE A 12 6.04 -1.50 -7.46
CA ILE A 12 5.23 -0.88 -6.40
C ILE A 12 3.74 -1.16 -6.61
N PRO A 13 3.13 -0.88 -7.78
CA PRO A 13 1.74 -1.23 -8.02
C PRO A 13 1.45 -2.74 -7.90
N ILE A 14 2.39 -3.61 -8.32
CA ILE A 14 2.26 -5.06 -8.14
C ILE A 14 2.20 -5.44 -6.67
N ILE A 15 3.07 -4.87 -5.82
CA ILE A 15 3.06 -5.10 -4.37
C ILE A 15 1.71 -4.66 -3.79
N MET A 16 1.16 -3.53 -4.23
CA MET A 16 -0.16 -3.06 -3.78
C MET A 16 -1.28 -4.04 -4.12
N ILE A 17 -1.29 -4.55 -5.36
CA ILE A 17 -2.26 -5.56 -5.80
C ILE A 17 -2.10 -6.86 -4.99
N PHE A 18 -0.86 -7.28 -4.75
CA PHE A 18 -0.54 -8.47 -3.96
C PHE A 18 -1.03 -8.33 -2.51
N MET A 19 -0.85 -7.16 -1.89
CA MET A 19 -1.41 -6.86 -0.58
C MET A 19 -2.94 -6.99 -0.56
N GLY A 20 -3.62 -6.48 -1.59
CA GLY A 20 -5.06 -6.65 -1.73
C GLY A 20 -5.49 -8.12 -1.80
N PHE A 21 -4.72 -8.98 -2.48
CA PHE A 21 -4.94 -10.43 -2.50
C PHE A 21 -4.72 -11.08 -1.13
N LEU A 22 -3.66 -10.70 -0.42
CA LEU A 22 -3.39 -11.22 0.93
C LEU A 22 -4.54 -10.89 1.90
N TYR A 23 -5.06 -9.65 1.83
CA TYR A 23 -6.24 -9.23 2.60
C TYR A 23 -7.50 -10.02 2.22
N LYS A 24 -7.70 -10.33 0.93
CA LYS A 24 -8.83 -11.15 0.46
C LYS A 24 -8.77 -12.57 1.02
N CYS A 25 -7.57 -13.15 1.08
CA CYS A 25 -7.34 -14.50 1.58
C CYS A 25 -7.20 -14.59 3.12
N ASN A 26 -7.35 -13.47 3.84
CA ASN A 26 -7.16 -13.39 5.29
C ASN A 26 -5.80 -13.96 5.76
N LEU A 27 -4.73 -13.79 4.96
CA LEU A 27 -3.40 -14.31 5.26
C LEU A 27 -2.60 -13.40 6.20
N TYR A 28 -3.13 -13.16 7.40
CA TYR A 28 -2.65 -12.14 8.35
C TYR A 28 -1.14 -12.18 8.62
N LYS A 29 -0.55 -13.36 8.83
CA LYS A 29 0.89 -13.50 9.09
C LYS A 29 1.75 -12.97 7.92
N LYS A 30 1.27 -13.11 6.68
CA LYS A 30 1.95 -12.58 5.49
C LYS A 30 1.70 -11.09 5.31
N ILE A 31 0.49 -10.64 5.64
CA ILE A 31 0.12 -9.21 5.64
C ILE A 31 1.03 -8.46 6.61
N ASP A 32 1.10 -8.88 7.87
CA ASP A 32 1.91 -8.23 8.91
C ASP A 32 3.40 -8.19 8.53
N LYS A 33 3.95 -9.31 8.03
CA LYS A 33 5.35 -9.35 7.57
C LYS A 33 5.62 -8.39 6.41
N THR A 34 4.67 -8.19 5.50
CA THR A 34 4.84 -7.29 4.36
C THR A 34 4.69 -5.83 4.80
N LEU A 35 3.73 -5.55 5.69
CA LEU A 35 3.55 -4.22 6.29
C LEU A 35 4.76 -3.82 7.12
N ASP A 36 5.38 -4.74 7.85
CA ASP A 36 6.60 -4.49 8.64
C ASP A 36 7.76 -3.96 7.80
N LEU A 37 7.79 -4.25 6.50
CA LEU A 37 8.78 -3.67 5.57
C LEU A 37 8.43 -2.24 5.14
N ILE A 38 7.13 -1.91 5.11
CA ILE A 38 6.61 -0.58 4.70
C ILE A 38 6.57 0.38 5.90
N ILE A 39 6.37 -0.14 7.10
CA ILE A 39 6.27 0.61 8.37
C ILE A 39 7.45 1.58 8.56
N PRO A 40 8.73 1.19 8.44
CA PRO A 40 9.86 2.10 8.61
C PRO A 40 9.81 3.28 7.64
N ILE A 41 9.42 3.02 6.38
CA ILE A 41 9.29 4.05 5.34
C ILE A 41 8.15 5.01 5.70
N ALA A 42 6.99 4.48 6.07
CA ALA A 42 5.85 5.29 6.48
C ALA A 42 6.13 6.08 7.77
N MET A 43 6.91 5.55 8.71
CA MET A 43 7.31 6.25 9.93
C MET A 43 8.21 7.44 9.63
N ILE A 44 9.14 7.32 8.68
CA ILE A 44 9.98 8.45 8.22
C ILE A 44 9.09 9.59 7.69
N PHE A 45 8.02 9.27 6.97
CA PHE A 45 7.11 10.27 6.40
C PHE A 45 6.04 10.80 7.37
N SER A 46 5.64 10.02 8.37
CA SER A 46 4.50 10.35 9.26
C SER A 46 4.88 10.77 10.68
N GLY A 47 6.12 10.51 11.11
CA GLY A 47 6.61 10.84 12.45
C GLY A 47 5.99 10.04 13.60
N PHE A 48 5.22 8.97 13.31
CA PHE A 48 4.60 8.14 14.35
C PHE A 48 5.61 7.17 14.98
N SER A 49 5.71 7.15 16.32
CA SER A 49 6.52 6.20 17.09
C SER A 49 5.77 4.87 17.36
N ASP A 50 6.56 3.81 17.60
CA ASP A 50 6.22 2.38 17.62
C ASP A 50 5.30 1.91 18.78
N ASP A 51 4.67 2.81 19.53
CA ASP A 51 4.14 2.44 20.85
C ASP A 51 2.87 1.58 20.83
N LYS A 52 2.22 1.36 19.68
CA LYS A 52 1.04 0.48 19.58
C LYS A 52 0.94 -0.24 18.24
N LYS A 53 1.80 -1.24 17.99
CA LYS A 53 1.41 -2.36 17.11
C LYS A 53 0.20 -3.04 17.74
N ILE A 54 -1.00 -2.70 17.28
CA ILE A 54 -2.20 -3.43 17.68
C ILE A 54 -2.12 -4.78 16.98
N SER A 55 -1.68 -5.79 17.73
CA SER A 55 -1.64 -7.17 17.26
C SER A 55 -3.03 -7.57 16.79
N LEU A 56 -3.07 -8.20 15.62
CA LEU A 56 -4.28 -8.52 14.88
C LEU A 56 -5.08 -9.61 15.63
N SER A 57 -5.76 -9.24 16.71
CA SER A 57 -6.50 -10.18 17.55
C SER A 57 -7.82 -10.58 16.88
N LYS A 58 -8.10 -11.87 17.01
CA LYS A 58 -9.03 -12.68 16.21
C LYS A 58 -10.50 -12.36 16.56
N GLY A 59 -11.07 -11.27 16.03
CA GLY A 59 -12.51 -10.97 16.12
C GLY A 59 -13.24 -11.27 14.79
N THR A 60 -13.99 -12.36 14.71
CA THR A 60 -14.20 -13.08 13.44
C THR A 60 -15.14 -12.46 12.40
N SER A 61 -16.15 -11.64 12.77
CA SER A 61 -17.15 -11.13 11.80
C SER A 61 -16.88 -9.70 11.32
N THR A 62 -16.54 -8.78 12.22
CA THR A 62 -16.20 -7.38 11.89
C THR A 62 -14.88 -7.26 11.16
N LEU A 63 -13.92 -8.14 11.44
CA LEU A 63 -12.59 -8.15 10.83
C LEU A 63 -12.62 -8.69 9.40
N ALA A 64 -13.48 -9.66 9.08
CA ALA A 64 -13.68 -10.15 7.72
C ALA A 64 -14.27 -9.07 6.79
N SER A 65 -15.24 -8.30 7.29
CA SER A 65 -15.79 -7.12 6.61
C SER A 65 -14.71 -6.05 6.37
N ALA A 66 -13.91 -5.75 7.39
CA ALA A 66 -12.82 -4.80 7.32
C ALA A 66 -11.77 -5.21 6.29
N ASN A 67 -11.35 -6.47 6.31
CA ASN A 67 -10.38 -7.01 5.35
C ASN A 67 -10.90 -6.96 3.91
N LYS A 68 -12.19 -7.19 3.68
CA LYS A 68 -12.78 -7.03 2.35
C LYS A 68 -12.64 -5.58 1.87
N LYS A 69 -12.86 -4.60 2.75
CA LYS A 69 -12.63 -3.18 2.43
C LYS A 69 -11.15 -2.87 2.20
N CYS A 70 -10.25 -3.32 3.08
CA CYS A 70 -8.80 -3.16 2.91
C CYS A 70 -8.31 -3.78 1.59
N SER A 71 -8.77 -5.00 1.29
CA SER A 71 -8.48 -5.72 0.05
C SER A 71 -8.85 -4.90 -1.17
N LEU A 72 -10.08 -4.36 -1.21
CA LEU A 72 -10.55 -3.51 -2.30
C LEU A 72 -9.72 -2.23 -2.41
N ILE A 73 -9.43 -1.55 -1.30
CA ILE A 73 -8.63 -0.32 -1.31
C ILE A 73 -7.23 -0.60 -1.90
N TRP A 74 -6.53 -1.63 -1.40
CA TRP A 74 -5.20 -2.01 -1.89
C TRP A 74 -5.21 -2.44 -3.36
N SER A 75 -6.16 -3.29 -3.77
CA SER A 75 -6.23 -3.77 -5.15
C SER A 75 -6.63 -2.68 -6.14
N ILE A 76 -7.65 -1.87 -5.84
CA ILE A 76 -8.13 -0.82 -6.76
C ILE A 76 -7.03 0.24 -6.92
N SER A 77 -6.44 0.68 -5.82
CA SER A 77 -5.33 1.64 -5.89
C SER A 77 -4.14 1.10 -6.69
N GLY A 78 -3.71 -0.14 -6.44
CA GLY A 78 -2.61 -0.73 -7.21
C GLY A 78 -2.91 -0.83 -8.70
N VAL A 79 -4.12 -1.25 -9.10
CA VAL A 79 -4.52 -1.30 -10.52
C VAL A 79 -4.58 0.10 -11.12
N CYS A 80 -5.17 1.07 -10.42
CA CYS A 80 -5.24 2.47 -10.90
C CYS A 80 -3.85 3.07 -11.08
N THR A 81 -2.96 2.90 -10.10
CA THR A 81 -1.58 3.38 -10.18
C THR A 81 -0.87 2.74 -11.37
N LEU A 82 -0.95 1.40 -11.53
CA LEU A 82 -0.31 0.71 -12.65
C LEU A 82 -0.80 1.22 -14.02
N LEU A 83 -2.12 1.42 -14.17
CA LEU A 83 -2.69 1.96 -15.40
C LEU A 83 -2.21 3.38 -15.68
N LEU A 84 -2.21 4.25 -14.67
CA LEU A 84 -1.72 5.63 -14.80
C LEU A 84 -0.24 5.66 -15.18
N THR A 85 0.59 4.85 -14.54
CA THR A 85 2.02 4.72 -14.84
C THR A 85 2.24 4.29 -16.28
N ILE A 86 1.53 3.26 -16.77
CA ILE A 86 1.63 2.81 -18.16
C ILE A 86 1.23 3.93 -19.13
N ILE A 87 0.10 4.60 -18.88
CA ILE A 87 -0.40 5.69 -19.75
C ILE A 87 0.61 6.84 -19.80
N LEU A 88 1.13 7.28 -18.65
CA LEU A 88 2.05 8.41 -18.55
C LEU A 88 3.42 8.10 -19.18
N LEU A 89 3.92 6.86 -19.06
CA LEU A 89 5.15 6.42 -19.73
C LEU A 89 4.99 6.37 -21.25
N ILE A 90 3.82 5.96 -21.76
CA ILE A 90 3.54 5.95 -23.20
C ILE A 90 3.43 7.38 -23.75
N LEU A 91 2.73 8.27 -23.03
CA LEU A 91 2.55 9.67 -23.46
C LEU A 91 3.87 10.44 -23.47
N ASN A 92 4.73 10.20 -22.49
CA ASN A 92 6.03 10.88 -22.35
C ASN A 92 7.19 10.01 -22.85
N LYS A 93 6.99 9.31 -23.97
CA LYS A 93 7.98 8.36 -24.52
C LYS A 93 9.37 8.97 -24.73
N SER A 94 9.42 10.25 -25.10
CA SER A 94 10.68 10.97 -25.36
C SER A 94 11.52 11.16 -24.09
N ASP A 95 10.86 11.36 -22.94
CA ASP A 95 11.48 11.67 -21.65
C ASP A 95 11.12 10.61 -20.59
N ILE A 96 11.12 9.34 -21.01
CA ILE A 96 10.72 8.19 -20.18
C ILE A 96 11.45 8.16 -18.84
N TYR A 97 12.74 8.50 -18.83
CA TYR A 97 13.55 8.39 -17.61
C TYR A 97 13.20 9.44 -16.57
N ASP A 98 13.07 10.71 -16.97
CA ASP A 98 12.72 11.78 -16.05
C ASP A 98 11.27 11.62 -15.57
N THR A 99 10.37 11.27 -16.49
CA THR A 99 8.98 10.93 -16.16
C THR A 99 8.93 9.75 -15.17
N SER A 100 9.79 8.74 -15.36
CA SER A 100 9.85 7.56 -14.49
C SER A 100 10.29 7.91 -13.06
N VAL A 101 11.25 8.82 -12.88
CA VAL A 101 11.67 9.27 -11.55
C VAL A 101 10.55 10.04 -10.85
N ILE A 102 9.88 10.95 -11.55
CA ILE A 102 8.75 11.72 -11.00
C ILE A 102 7.59 10.78 -10.63
N LEU A 103 7.26 9.83 -11.52
CA LEU A 103 6.26 8.80 -11.26
C LEU A 103 6.60 8.00 -10.01
N LEU A 104 7.87 7.61 -9.85
CA LEU A 104 8.31 6.82 -8.71
C LEU A 104 8.06 7.54 -7.38
N GLU A 105 8.36 8.85 -7.30
CA GLU A 105 8.08 9.66 -6.12
C GLU A 105 6.58 9.71 -5.81
N VAL A 106 5.75 9.89 -6.84
CA VAL A 106 4.29 9.90 -6.72
C VAL A 106 3.75 8.53 -6.29
N GLU A 107 4.27 7.43 -6.83
CA GLU A 107 3.89 6.07 -6.47
C GLU A 107 4.22 5.73 -5.02
N PHE A 108 5.41 6.11 -4.55
CA PHE A 108 5.78 5.96 -3.14
C PHE A 108 4.86 6.77 -2.23
N PHE A 109 4.52 7.99 -2.61
CA PHE A 109 3.58 8.81 -1.86
C PHE A 109 2.19 8.16 -1.77
N ILE A 110 1.67 7.63 -2.89
CA ILE A 110 0.40 6.89 -2.93
C ILE A 110 0.46 5.66 -2.03
N LEU A 111 1.52 4.87 -2.11
CA LEU A 111 1.73 3.68 -1.28
C LEU A 111 1.68 4.02 0.22
N VAL A 112 2.41 5.06 0.63
CA VAL A 112 2.44 5.52 2.03
C VAL A 112 1.08 6.02 2.48
N ALA A 113 0.39 6.83 1.66
CA ALA A 113 -0.93 7.36 1.98
C ALA A 113 -1.97 6.23 2.19
N ILE A 114 -1.93 5.20 1.34
CA ILE A 114 -2.81 4.03 1.46
C ILE A 114 -2.47 3.20 2.68
N PHE A 115 -1.18 2.97 2.92
CA PHE A 115 -0.71 2.28 4.11
C PHE A 115 -1.24 2.96 5.38
N ILE A 116 -1.06 4.29 5.50
CA ILE A 116 -1.56 5.06 6.66
C ILE A 116 -3.07 4.97 6.77
N THR A 117 -3.80 5.12 5.65
CA THR A 117 -5.27 5.06 5.64
C THR A 117 -5.78 3.69 6.12
N VAL A 118 -5.18 2.60 5.63
CA VAL A 118 -5.60 1.25 5.98
C VAL A 118 -5.21 0.88 7.42
N GLU A 119 -3.95 1.08 7.79
CA GLU A 119 -3.43 0.68 9.10
C GLU A 119 -3.90 1.62 10.22
N TYR A 120 -3.79 2.93 10.04
CA TYR A 120 -4.08 3.88 11.12
C TYR A 120 -5.54 4.32 11.15
N VAL A 121 -6.19 4.55 10.02
CA VAL A 121 -7.58 5.05 10.04
C VAL A 121 -8.57 3.91 10.12
N LEU A 122 -8.44 2.89 9.26
CA LEU A 122 -9.41 1.82 9.18
C LEU A 122 -9.30 0.85 10.37
N LYS A 123 -8.11 0.30 10.63
CA LYS A 123 -7.94 -0.65 11.74
C LYS A 123 -8.15 0.02 13.10
N ARG A 124 -7.58 1.21 13.37
CA ARG A 124 -7.75 1.89 14.68
C ARG A 124 -9.21 2.23 14.99
N LYS A 125 -10.01 2.67 14.00
CA LYS A 125 -11.46 2.91 14.19
C LYS A 125 -12.22 1.64 14.53
N LEU A 126 -11.84 0.50 13.95
CA LEU A 126 -12.44 -0.79 14.28
C LEU A 126 -12.09 -1.24 15.70
N TYR A 127 -10.83 -1.10 16.11
CA TYR A 127 -10.39 -1.43 17.48
C TYR A 127 -11.07 -0.56 18.54
N LYS A 128 -11.20 0.75 18.30
CA LYS A 128 -11.93 1.67 19.19
C LYS A 128 -13.44 1.40 19.31
N LYS A 129 -14.00 0.57 18.44
CA LYS A 129 -15.43 0.22 18.46
C LYS A 129 -15.70 -1.13 19.13
N ILE A 130 -14.64 -1.90 19.40
CA ILE A 130 -14.70 -3.24 20.00
C ILE A 130 -14.40 -3.18 21.52
N TYR A 131 -13.67 -2.16 21.96
CA TYR A 131 -13.49 -1.79 23.37
C TYR A 131 -14.33 -0.55 23.69
#